data_AF-A0A2V9YRS9-F1
#
_entry.id   AF-A0A2V9YRS9-F1
#
_cell.length_a   1.000
_cell.length_b   1.000
_cell.length_c   1.000
_cell.angle_alpha   90.00
_cell.angle_beta   90.00
_cell.angle_gamma   90.00
#
_symmetry.space_group_name_H-M   'P 1'
#
loop_
_entity.id
_entity.type
_entity.pdbx_description
1 polymer ?
#
loop_
_entity_poly.entity_id
_entity_poly.type
_entity_poly.pdbx_seq_one_letter_code
_entity_poly.pdbx_strand_id
1 'polypeptide(L)'
;MTAVILIAVAAAQSDKKTQVKINYLNVCTPSVEEQKELSGALARIPAHPRFSEDFEVSRGRTSLTEPPIKLAGVETEEAPAAAGGTSKWVRVRREFAADSPFVSVQYSVSVDQKNIVETLVFRSREAKDVIQISLEDSVSASSDPLQVLKVDTPVDRVRIERFGKSSVVLTRCPSADQKTYQPLFDQGSSVLAHYRGILGVQQIVPADLKRLGVGASAKAAGKR
;
A
#
# COMPACT_ATOMS: atom_id res chain seq x y z
N MET A 1 -61.19 27.12 23.55
CA MET A 1 -59.76 27.31 23.85
C MET A 1 -59.15 25.94 24.05
N THR A 2 -58.40 25.46 23.06
CA THR A 2 -57.93 24.06 22.97
C THR A 2 -56.42 24.07 23.17
N ALA A 3 -55.94 23.39 24.20
CA ALA A 3 -54.50 23.26 24.48
C ALA A 3 -53.97 21.96 23.84
N VAL A 4 -52.97 22.11 22.97
CA VAL A 4 -52.23 20.99 22.34
C VAL A 4 -50.99 20.72 23.19
N ILE A 5 -50.88 19.53 23.77
CA ILE A 5 -49.69 19.06 24.48
C ILE A 5 -48.80 18.31 23.48
N LEU A 6 -47.60 18.84 23.25
CA LEU A 6 -46.53 18.21 22.48
C LEU A 6 -45.78 17.22 23.39
N ILE A 7 -45.78 15.94 23.02
CA ILE A 7 -44.94 14.92 23.64
C ILE A 7 -43.62 14.87 22.86
N ALA A 8 -42.52 15.27 23.50
CA ALA A 8 -41.18 15.10 22.98
C ALA A 8 -40.71 13.66 23.26
N VAL A 9 -40.43 12.89 22.20
CA VAL A 9 -39.79 11.57 22.30
C VAL A 9 -38.28 11.78 22.31
N ALA A 10 -37.65 11.67 23.48
CA ALA A 10 -36.21 11.60 23.61
C ALA A 10 -35.73 10.20 23.22
N ALA A 11 -34.96 10.10 22.13
CA ALA A 11 -34.30 8.85 21.74
C ALA A 11 -33.15 8.56 22.72
N ALA A 12 -33.30 7.53 23.54
CA ALA A 12 -32.23 7.01 24.38
C ALA A 12 -31.16 6.36 23.49
N GLN A 13 -30.01 7.04 23.34
CA GLN A 13 -28.81 6.43 22.78
C GLN A 13 -28.28 5.41 23.79
N SER A 14 -28.47 4.13 23.51
CA SER A 14 -27.91 3.04 24.29
C SER A 14 -26.39 3.00 24.15
N ASP A 15 -25.68 3.16 25.27
CA ASP A 15 -24.24 2.94 25.48
C ASP A 15 -23.80 1.50 25.19
N LYS A 16 -23.89 1.06 23.93
CA LYS A 16 -23.25 -0.19 23.51
C LYS A 16 -21.77 0.09 23.31
N LYS A 17 -20.95 -0.26 24.31
CA LYS A 17 -19.48 -0.29 24.20
C LYS A 17 -19.10 -1.02 22.90
N THR A 18 -18.48 -0.29 21.97
CA THR A 18 -18.03 -0.83 20.68
C THR A 18 -17.10 -2.01 20.92
N GLN A 19 -17.54 -3.22 20.55
CA GLN A 19 -16.68 -4.40 20.60
C GLN A 19 -15.67 -4.32 19.45
N VAL A 20 -14.40 -4.18 19.79
CA VAL A 20 -13.29 -4.15 18.82
C VAL A 20 -12.69 -5.56 18.73
N LYS A 21 -12.77 -6.19 17.57
CA LYS A 21 -12.08 -7.46 17.28
C LYS A 21 -10.68 -7.15 16.77
N ILE A 22 -9.65 -7.54 17.53
CA ILE A 22 -8.24 -7.40 17.15
C ILE A 22 -7.76 -8.74 16.59
N ASN A 23 -7.24 -8.74 15.36
CA ASN A 23 -6.57 -9.90 14.78
C ASN A 23 -5.05 -9.65 14.82
N TYR A 24 -4.32 -10.49 15.54
CA TYR A 24 -2.86 -10.46 15.55
C TYR A 24 -2.33 -11.13 14.28
N LEU A 25 -1.44 -10.44 13.55
CA LEU A 25 -0.80 -10.94 12.34
C LEU A 25 0.66 -11.26 12.66
N ASN A 26 1.08 -12.50 12.44
CA ASN A 26 2.50 -12.86 12.54
C ASN A 26 3.20 -12.53 11.22
N VAL A 27 3.74 -11.32 11.12
CA VAL A 27 4.32 -10.80 9.88
C VAL A 27 5.80 -11.17 9.68
N CYS A 28 6.52 -11.51 10.75
CA CYS A 28 7.95 -11.80 10.71
C CYS A 28 8.24 -13.29 10.53
N THR A 29 7.38 -14.16 11.08
CA THR A 29 7.58 -15.61 11.07
C THR A 29 6.31 -16.36 10.65
N PRO A 30 5.80 -16.14 9.43
CA PRO A 30 4.55 -16.76 8.99
C PRO A 30 4.63 -18.30 9.04
N SER A 31 3.51 -18.93 9.37
CA SER A 31 3.40 -20.39 9.47
C SER A 31 3.67 -21.07 8.11
N VAL A 32 3.84 -22.40 8.12
CA VAL A 32 4.05 -23.16 6.87
C VAL A 32 2.83 -23.05 5.93
N GLU A 33 1.63 -22.99 6.49
CA GLU A 33 0.40 -22.77 5.75
C GLU A 33 0.38 -21.37 5.13
N GLU A 34 0.76 -20.36 5.90
CA GLU A 34 0.88 -18.97 5.41
C GLU A 34 1.93 -18.83 4.31
N GLN A 35 3.06 -19.54 4.41
CA GLN A 35 4.08 -19.60 3.35
C GLN A 35 3.53 -20.22 2.06
N LYS A 36 2.72 -21.29 2.14
CA LYS A 36 2.07 -21.90 0.97
C LYS A 36 1.07 -20.94 0.34
N GLU A 37 0.29 -20.22 1.15
CA GLU A 37 -0.64 -19.20 0.67
C GLU A 37 0.10 -18.05 -0.05
N LEU A 38 1.20 -17.56 0.52
CA LEU A 38 2.05 -16.53 -0.10
C LEU A 38 2.62 -17.01 -1.44
N SER A 39 3.26 -18.18 -1.46
CA SER A 39 3.85 -18.74 -2.67
C SER A 39 2.80 -19.00 -3.75
N GLY A 40 1.66 -19.60 -3.38
CA GLY A 40 0.57 -19.88 -4.30
C GLY A 40 -0.08 -18.60 -4.87
N ALA A 41 -0.21 -17.55 -4.06
CA ALA A 41 -0.72 -16.27 -4.52
C ALA A 41 0.26 -15.59 -5.50
N LEU A 42 1.56 -15.56 -5.18
CA LEU A 42 2.59 -15.01 -6.06
C LEU A 42 2.67 -15.77 -7.39
N ALA A 43 2.54 -17.09 -7.37
CA ALA A 43 2.57 -17.93 -8.57
C ALA A 43 1.37 -17.71 -9.52
N ARG A 44 0.25 -17.15 -9.02
CA ARG A 44 -0.93 -16.82 -9.85
C ARG A 44 -0.74 -15.55 -10.66
N ILE A 45 0.24 -14.72 -10.33
CA ILE A 45 0.49 -13.46 -11.03
C ILE A 45 0.98 -13.75 -12.45
N PRO A 46 0.30 -13.24 -13.51
CA PRO A 46 0.69 -13.55 -14.88
C PRO A 46 2.09 -13.04 -15.21
N ALA A 47 2.95 -13.92 -15.73
CA ALA A 47 4.26 -13.53 -16.25
C ALA A 47 4.15 -12.76 -17.58
N HIS A 48 3.11 -13.01 -18.38
CA HIS A 48 2.86 -12.31 -19.63
C HIS A 48 1.44 -11.74 -19.64
N PRO A 49 1.21 -10.63 -18.92
CA PRO A 49 -0.11 -10.05 -18.79
C PRO A 49 -0.58 -9.44 -20.11
N ARG A 50 -1.86 -9.61 -20.43
CA ARG A 50 -2.54 -8.84 -21.47
C ARG A 50 -3.35 -7.73 -20.81
N PHE A 51 -3.11 -6.49 -21.21
CA PHE A 51 -3.80 -5.32 -20.70
C PHE A 51 -4.79 -4.76 -21.71
N SER A 52 -5.75 -3.97 -21.21
CA SER A 52 -6.49 -3.03 -22.05
C SER A 52 -5.53 -2.04 -22.74
N GLU A 53 -5.97 -1.47 -23.85
CA GLU A 53 -5.21 -0.44 -24.57
C GLU A 53 -4.99 0.80 -23.69
N ASP A 54 -6.06 1.24 -23.02
CA ASP A 54 -6.02 2.39 -22.13
C ASP A 54 -5.40 2.05 -20.77
N PHE A 55 -4.76 3.06 -20.18
CA PHE A 55 -4.22 3.00 -18.82
C PHE A 55 -4.34 4.35 -18.12
N GLU A 56 -4.34 4.32 -16.79
CA GLU A 56 -4.48 5.50 -15.96
C GLU A 56 -3.13 5.87 -15.34
N VAL A 57 -2.77 7.16 -15.43
CA VAL A 57 -1.66 7.74 -14.67
C VAL A 57 -2.22 8.85 -13.78
N SER A 58 -2.11 8.65 -12.48
CA SER A 58 -2.55 9.59 -11.46
C SER A 58 -1.36 10.09 -10.67
N ARG A 59 -1.36 11.36 -10.29
CA ARG A 59 -0.29 11.98 -9.48
C ARG A 59 -0.87 13.01 -8.55
N GLY A 60 -0.27 13.17 -7.38
CA GLY A 60 -0.80 14.07 -6.38
C GLY A 60 0.16 14.38 -5.25
N ARG A 61 -0.33 15.23 -4.35
CA ARG A 61 0.33 15.58 -3.10
C ARG A 61 -0.66 15.32 -1.97
N THR A 62 -0.21 14.64 -0.93
CA THR A 62 -1.02 14.42 0.26
C THR A 62 -0.39 15.20 1.40
N SER A 63 -1.18 16.03 2.06
CA SER A 63 -0.80 16.75 3.27
C SER A 63 -1.75 16.33 4.39
N LEU A 64 -1.29 15.46 5.27
CA LEU A 64 -2.04 15.15 6.49
C LEU A 64 -1.60 16.13 7.58
N THR A 65 -2.49 17.05 7.95
CA THR A 65 -2.24 18.04 9.02
C THR A 65 -2.86 17.63 10.35
N GLU A 66 -3.73 16.62 10.33
CA GLU A 66 -4.46 16.16 11.51
C GLU A 66 -3.67 15.06 12.23
N PRO A 67 -3.51 15.16 13.55
CA PRO A 67 -2.88 14.09 14.33
C PRO A 67 -3.76 12.84 14.36
N PRO A 68 -3.17 11.63 14.51
CA PRO A 68 -3.93 10.40 14.67
C PRO A 68 -4.92 10.51 15.85
N ILE A 69 -6.14 10.00 15.66
CA ILE A 69 -7.15 9.93 16.72
C ILE A 69 -6.62 9.03 17.84
N LYS A 70 -6.47 9.58 19.04
CA LYS A 70 -6.11 8.79 20.23
C LYS A 70 -7.30 7.93 20.63
N LEU A 71 -7.14 6.61 20.59
CA LEU A 71 -8.12 5.65 21.12
C LEU A 71 -8.01 5.61 22.65
N ALA A 72 -9.11 5.94 23.34
CA ALA A 72 -9.14 5.91 24.81
C ALA A 72 -8.88 4.49 25.35
N GLY A 73 -7.92 4.35 26.27
CA GLY A 73 -7.59 3.08 26.92
C GLY A 73 -6.50 2.24 26.23
N VAL A 74 -5.89 2.74 25.15
CA VAL A 74 -4.67 2.14 24.57
C VAL A 74 -3.48 3.01 24.98
N GLU A 75 -2.63 2.49 25.87
CA GLU A 75 -1.30 3.05 26.09
C GLU A 75 -0.45 2.78 24.84
N THR A 76 -0.49 3.68 23.87
CA THR A 76 0.52 3.71 22.82
C THR A 76 1.73 4.47 23.34
N GLU A 77 2.91 3.84 23.30
CA GLU A 77 4.18 4.57 23.20
C GLU A 77 3.99 5.70 22.18
N GLU A 78 4.45 6.91 22.53
CA GLU A 78 4.21 8.15 21.79
C GLU A 78 4.00 7.90 20.31
N ALA A 79 2.75 8.00 19.85
CA ALA A 79 2.46 8.05 18.42
C ALA A 79 3.40 9.13 17.88
N PRO A 80 4.30 8.79 16.94
CA PRO A 80 5.33 9.71 16.51
C PRO A 80 4.60 11.00 16.15
N ALA A 81 5.02 12.10 16.78
CA ALA A 81 4.42 13.41 16.58
C ALA A 81 4.08 13.53 15.11
N ALA A 82 2.82 13.85 14.80
CA ALA A 82 2.37 14.06 13.44
C ALA A 82 3.25 15.15 12.84
N ALA A 83 4.40 14.76 12.31
CA ALA A 83 5.14 15.55 11.37
C ALA A 83 4.22 15.50 10.17
N GLY A 84 3.37 16.53 10.06
CA GLY A 84 2.56 16.79 8.89
C GLY A 84 3.51 16.84 7.70
N GLY A 85 3.74 15.67 7.12
CA GLY A 85 4.63 15.45 6.01
C GLY A 85 3.79 15.60 4.76
N THR A 86 4.22 16.50 3.87
CA THR A 86 3.69 16.46 2.52
C THR A 86 4.35 15.28 1.80
N SER A 87 3.57 14.29 1.40
CA SER A 87 4.03 13.26 0.47
C SER A 87 3.63 13.64 -0.95
N LYS A 88 4.47 13.23 -1.91
CA LYS A 88 4.23 13.38 -3.35
C LYS A 88 4.16 11.99 -3.93
N TRP A 89 3.14 11.69 -4.72
CA TRP A 89 2.93 10.34 -5.21
C TRP A 89 2.56 10.31 -6.68
N VAL A 90 2.92 9.21 -7.33
CA VAL A 90 2.55 8.88 -8.70
C VAL A 90 2.05 7.44 -8.72
N ARG A 91 1.04 7.18 -9.53
CA ARG A 91 0.34 5.91 -9.63
C ARG A 91 0.09 5.59 -11.10
N VAL A 92 0.47 4.38 -11.51
CA VAL A 92 0.21 3.84 -12.84
C VAL A 92 -0.68 2.62 -12.67
N ARG A 93 -1.86 2.63 -13.30
CA ARG A 93 -2.83 1.56 -13.22
C ARG A 93 -3.17 1.05 -14.62
N ARG A 94 -3.16 -0.28 -14.77
CA ARG A 94 -3.62 -0.98 -15.98
C ARG A 94 -4.70 -1.98 -15.61
N GLU A 95 -5.67 -2.13 -16.50
CA GLU A 95 -6.69 -3.17 -16.40
C GLU A 95 -6.23 -4.39 -17.21
N PHE A 96 -6.42 -5.58 -16.66
CA PHE A 96 -6.17 -6.83 -17.37
C PHE A 96 -7.34 -7.19 -18.29
N ALA A 97 -7.04 -7.96 -19.33
CA ALA A 97 -8.05 -8.61 -20.15
C ALA A 97 -9.00 -9.51 -19.32
N ALA A 98 -10.19 -9.76 -19.86
CA ALA A 98 -11.29 -10.43 -19.15
C ALA A 98 -10.98 -11.86 -18.69
N ASP A 99 -10.04 -12.55 -19.36
CA ASP A 99 -9.57 -13.89 -19.06
C ASP A 99 -8.50 -13.94 -17.95
N SER A 100 -7.99 -12.79 -17.51
CA SER A 100 -7.05 -12.72 -16.40
C SER A 100 -7.73 -12.97 -15.05
N PRO A 101 -7.06 -13.67 -14.11
CA PRO A 101 -7.55 -13.81 -12.73
C PRO A 101 -7.59 -12.48 -11.96
N PHE A 102 -6.94 -11.43 -12.48
CA PHE A 102 -6.92 -10.10 -11.91
C PHE A 102 -7.75 -9.12 -12.75
N VAL A 103 -8.32 -8.12 -12.09
CA VAL A 103 -9.00 -6.99 -12.73
C VAL A 103 -8.01 -5.91 -13.11
N SER A 104 -7.13 -5.55 -12.17
CA SER A 104 -6.17 -4.47 -12.36
C SER A 104 -4.84 -4.76 -11.69
N VAL A 105 -3.78 -4.16 -12.23
CA VAL A 105 -2.51 -3.97 -11.53
C VAL A 105 -2.26 -2.46 -11.36
N GLN A 106 -1.81 -2.08 -10.18
CA GLN A 106 -1.52 -0.69 -9.84
C GLN A 106 -0.14 -0.60 -9.20
N TYR A 107 0.77 0.10 -9.86
CA TYR A 107 2.01 0.55 -9.27
C TYR A 107 1.80 1.94 -8.66
N SER A 108 2.37 2.19 -7.50
CA SER A 108 2.47 3.53 -6.92
C SER A 108 3.81 3.73 -6.26
N VAL A 109 4.34 4.94 -6.37
CA VAL A 109 5.46 5.41 -5.55
C VAL A 109 5.01 6.66 -4.78
N SER A 110 5.38 6.72 -3.51
CA SER A 110 5.19 7.88 -2.64
C SER A 110 6.53 8.32 -2.09
N VAL A 111 6.80 9.62 -2.14
CA VAL A 111 8.02 10.25 -1.63
C VAL A 111 7.63 11.26 -0.57
N ASP A 112 8.14 11.08 0.64
CA ASP A 112 8.05 12.06 1.71
C ASP A 112 9.44 12.45 2.25
N GLN A 113 9.50 13.06 3.43
CA GLN A 113 10.77 13.51 4.04
C GLN A 113 11.62 12.37 4.62
N LYS A 114 11.01 11.22 4.91
CA LYS A 114 11.62 10.08 5.59
C LYS A 114 11.86 8.92 4.64
N ASN A 115 10.87 8.60 3.81
CA ASN A 115 10.87 7.39 3.00
C ASN A 115 10.42 7.64 1.56
N ILE A 116 10.91 6.77 0.69
CA ILE A 116 10.37 6.51 -0.65
C ILE A 116 9.75 5.12 -0.57
N VAL A 117 8.43 5.04 -0.76
CA VAL A 117 7.67 3.79 -0.65
C VAL A 117 7.14 3.43 -2.03
N GLU A 118 7.51 2.26 -2.51
CA GLU A 118 6.98 1.65 -3.72
C GLU A 118 5.97 0.56 -3.37
N THR A 119 4.87 0.51 -4.10
CA THR A 119 3.83 -0.49 -3.87
C THR A 119 3.25 -0.96 -5.20
N LEU A 120 3.20 -2.28 -5.39
CA LEU A 120 2.56 -2.93 -6.52
C LEU A 120 1.37 -3.74 -6.01
N VAL A 121 0.19 -3.48 -6.59
CA VAL A 121 -1.06 -4.05 -6.13
C VAL A 121 -1.78 -4.76 -7.27
N PHE A 122 -2.12 -6.02 -7.05
CA PHE A 122 -2.96 -6.82 -7.94
C PHE A 122 -4.33 -7.01 -7.31
N ARG A 123 -5.38 -6.55 -7.99
CA ARG A 123 -6.76 -6.73 -7.53
C ARG A 123 -7.39 -7.95 -8.18
N SER A 124 -7.83 -8.91 -7.38
CA SER A 124 -8.46 -10.14 -7.87
C SER A 124 -9.79 -9.86 -8.57
N ARG A 125 -10.10 -10.65 -9.60
CA ARG A 125 -11.41 -10.66 -10.26
C ARG A 125 -12.43 -11.45 -9.46
N GLU A 126 -12.02 -12.59 -8.93
CA GLU A 126 -12.84 -13.43 -8.06
C GLU A 126 -12.43 -13.21 -6.61
N ALA A 127 -13.02 -12.20 -5.97
CA ALA A 127 -12.75 -11.83 -4.59
C ALA A 127 -13.38 -12.79 -3.55
N LYS A 128 -13.57 -14.08 -3.89
CA LYS A 128 -14.14 -15.09 -2.99
C LYS A 128 -13.15 -15.53 -1.91
N ASP A 129 -11.88 -15.64 -2.27
CA ASP A 129 -10.80 -16.01 -1.35
C ASP A 129 -9.74 -14.91 -1.26
N VAL A 130 -9.05 -14.60 -2.35
CA VAL A 130 -8.05 -13.52 -2.41
C VAL A 130 -8.71 -12.27 -2.98
N ILE A 131 -8.65 -11.17 -2.24
CA ILE A 131 -9.11 -9.84 -2.67
C ILE A 131 -7.97 -9.14 -3.41
N GLN A 132 -6.78 -9.16 -2.82
CA GLN A 132 -5.65 -8.37 -3.29
C GLN A 132 -4.32 -9.03 -2.92
N ILE A 133 -3.35 -8.89 -3.81
CA ILE A 133 -1.93 -9.16 -3.53
C ILE A 133 -1.20 -7.82 -3.60
N SER A 134 -0.43 -7.48 -2.58
CA SER A 134 0.40 -6.27 -2.56
C SER A 134 1.84 -6.59 -2.22
N LEU A 135 2.76 -6.00 -3.00
CA LEU A 135 4.20 -6.04 -2.81
C LEU A 135 4.67 -4.63 -2.50
N GLU A 136 5.50 -4.46 -1.49
CA GLU A 136 5.96 -3.15 -1.04
C GLU A 136 7.47 -3.19 -0.76
N ASP A 137 8.12 -2.10 -1.09
CA ASP A 137 9.52 -1.78 -0.78
C ASP A 137 9.56 -0.35 -0.20
N SER A 138 10.45 -0.12 0.76
CA SER A 138 10.63 1.18 1.39
C SER A 138 12.10 1.49 1.60
N VAL A 139 12.58 2.55 0.93
CA VAL A 139 13.95 3.04 1.09
C VAL A 139 13.97 4.43 1.75
N SER A 140 15.07 4.75 2.42
CA SER A 140 15.27 6.07 3.04
C SER A 140 15.21 7.20 2.00
N ALA A 141 14.55 8.31 2.34
CA ALA A 141 14.47 9.52 1.51
C ALA A 141 15.81 10.27 1.38
N SER A 142 16.87 9.83 2.06
CA SER A 142 18.24 10.29 1.79
C SER A 142 18.73 9.88 0.40
N SER A 143 18.11 8.87 -0.22
CA SER A 143 18.39 8.47 -1.59
C SER A 143 17.65 9.37 -2.59
N ASP A 144 18.24 9.64 -3.75
CA ASP A 144 17.56 10.36 -4.84
C ASP A 144 16.37 9.50 -5.35
N PRO A 145 15.11 9.96 -5.23
CA PRO A 145 13.95 9.20 -5.67
C PRO A 145 14.00 8.81 -7.15
N LEU A 146 14.67 9.61 -7.99
CA LEU A 146 14.81 9.29 -9.41
C LEU A 146 15.87 8.22 -9.69
N GLN A 147 16.79 7.97 -8.75
CA GLN A 147 17.77 6.88 -8.86
C GLN A 147 17.20 5.57 -8.29
N VAL A 148 16.40 5.64 -7.23
CA VAL A 148 15.68 4.48 -6.68
C VAL A 148 14.84 3.81 -7.77
N LEU A 149 14.18 4.61 -8.62
CA LEU A 149 13.39 4.10 -9.75
C LEU A 149 14.22 3.41 -10.86
N LYS A 150 15.55 3.51 -10.86
CA LYS A 150 16.42 2.86 -11.86
C LYS A 150 17.00 1.53 -11.42
N VAL A 151 16.95 1.24 -10.12
CA VAL A 151 17.49 0.01 -9.55
C VAL A 151 16.31 -0.83 -9.08
N ASP A 152 16.35 -2.13 -9.34
CA ASP A 152 15.38 -3.05 -8.78
C ASP A 152 15.73 -3.29 -7.32
N THR A 153 14.96 -2.66 -6.44
CA THR A 153 15.04 -2.84 -5.00
C THR A 153 14.27 -4.10 -4.58
N PRO A 154 14.79 -4.86 -3.61
CA PRO A 154 14.11 -6.04 -3.13
C PRO A 154 12.83 -5.66 -2.38
N VAL A 155 11.79 -6.49 -2.46
CA VAL A 155 10.59 -6.26 -1.66
C VAL A 155 10.88 -6.47 -0.18
N ASP A 156 10.32 -5.58 0.64
CA ASP A 156 10.35 -5.68 2.10
C ASP A 156 9.10 -6.34 2.64
N ARG A 157 7.98 -6.26 1.91
CA ARG A 157 6.69 -6.77 2.37
C ARG A 157 5.86 -7.37 1.25
N VAL A 158 5.30 -8.53 1.54
CA VAL A 158 4.31 -9.24 0.72
C VAL A 158 3.05 -9.42 1.56
N ARG A 159 1.90 -9.00 1.03
CA ARG A 159 0.61 -9.13 1.72
C ARG A 159 -0.47 -9.68 0.79
N ILE A 160 -1.19 -10.67 1.29
CA ILE A 160 -2.38 -11.25 0.66
C ILE A 160 -3.59 -10.88 1.51
N GLU A 161 -4.45 -10.04 0.96
CA GLU A 161 -5.74 -9.73 1.56
C GLU A 161 -6.78 -10.74 1.11
N ARG A 162 -7.57 -11.24 2.07
CA ARG A 162 -8.51 -12.34 1.86
C ARG A 162 -9.91 -12.00 2.33
N PHE A 163 -10.92 -12.47 1.61
CA PHE A 163 -12.31 -12.26 1.99
C PHE A 163 -12.71 -13.23 3.10
N GLY A 164 -13.28 -12.69 4.18
CA GLY A 164 -13.75 -13.47 5.33
C GLY A 164 -12.65 -14.18 6.15
N LYS A 165 -11.36 -13.98 5.82
CA LYS A 165 -10.19 -14.60 6.47
C LYS A 165 -9.17 -13.50 6.85
N SER A 166 -8.31 -13.78 7.82
CA SER A 166 -7.19 -12.88 8.14
C SER A 166 -6.27 -12.72 6.93
N SER A 167 -5.68 -11.53 6.77
CA SER A 167 -4.61 -11.35 5.76
C SER A 167 -3.43 -12.25 6.08
N VAL A 168 -2.67 -12.64 5.06
CA VAL A 168 -1.35 -13.26 5.24
C VAL A 168 -0.31 -12.23 4.87
N VAL A 169 0.72 -12.06 5.70
CA VAL A 169 1.74 -11.03 5.49
C VAL A 169 3.11 -11.62 5.82
N LEU A 170 4.08 -11.34 4.97
CA LEU A 170 5.49 -11.52 5.23
C LEU A 170 6.15 -10.14 5.12
N THR A 171 6.91 -9.73 6.13
CA THR A 171 7.68 -8.48 6.12
C THR A 171 9.09 -8.72 6.60
N ARG A 172 10.08 -7.98 6.10
CA ARG A 172 11.44 -8.04 6.63
C ARG A 172 11.48 -7.51 8.06
N CYS A 173 12.07 -8.29 8.96
CA CYS A 173 12.18 -7.98 10.37
C CYS A 173 13.65 -8.09 10.81
N PRO A 174 14.33 -6.97 11.10
CA PRO A 174 15.77 -6.96 11.41
C PRO A 174 16.18 -7.85 12.60
N SER A 175 15.25 -8.10 13.53
CA SER A 175 15.47 -8.88 14.75
C SER A 175 15.10 -10.37 14.62
N ALA A 176 14.59 -10.82 13.47
CA ALA A 176 14.15 -12.20 13.25
C ALA A 176 15.04 -12.93 12.24
N ASP A 177 15.30 -14.23 12.45
CA ASP A 177 15.92 -15.06 11.42
C ASP A 177 14.88 -15.40 10.34
N GLN A 178 15.08 -14.86 9.15
CA GLN A 178 14.16 -14.97 8.02
C GLN A 178 14.77 -15.68 6.81
N LYS A 179 15.90 -16.38 6.96
CA LYS A 179 16.58 -17.06 5.85
C LYS A 179 15.66 -18.03 5.10
N THR A 180 14.82 -18.77 5.81
CA THR A 180 13.83 -19.70 5.23
C THR A 180 12.82 -19.00 4.31
N TYR A 181 12.53 -17.71 4.53
CA TYR A 181 11.57 -16.94 3.73
C TYR A 181 12.22 -16.22 2.55
N GLN A 182 13.55 -16.29 2.40
CA GLN A 182 14.25 -15.61 1.31
C GLN A 182 13.70 -15.96 -0.08
N PRO A 183 13.34 -17.22 -0.41
CA PRO A 183 12.72 -17.53 -1.71
C PRO A 183 11.40 -16.78 -1.97
N LEU A 184 10.61 -16.50 -0.93
CA LEU A 184 9.37 -15.72 -1.07
C LEU A 184 9.67 -14.24 -1.33
N PHE A 185 10.69 -13.68 -0.68
CA PHE A 185 11.15 -12.33 -0.97
C PHE A 185 11.74 -12.22 -2.38
N ASP A 186 12.51 -13.21 -2.82
CA ASP A 186 13.09 -13.24 -4.16
C ASP A 186 11.98 -13.33 -5.23
N GLN A 187 10.98 -14.18 -5.00
CA GLN A 187 9.80 -14.29 -5.88
C GLN A 187 9.04 -12.97 -5.95
N GLY A 188 8.76 -12.32 -4.81
CA GLY A 188 8.11 -11.02 -4.77
C GLY A 188 8.93 -9.93 -5.47
N SER A 189 10.24 -9.92 -5.27
CA SER A 189 11.16 -8.96 -5.90
C SER A 189 11.19 -9.14 -7.42
N SER A 190 11.21 -10.39 -7.90
CA SER A 190 11.12 -10.70 -9.33
C SER A 190 9.81 -10.20 -9.93
N VAL A 191 8.67 -10.40 -9.26
CA VAL A 191 7.38 -9.88 -9.71
C VAL A 191 7.38 -8.34 -9.76
N LEU A 192 7.87 -7.67 -8.71
CA LEU A 192 7.92 -6.21 -8.68
C LEU A 192 8.78 -5.65 -9.82
N ALA A 193 10.01 -6.15 -9.98
CA ALA A 193 10.94 -5.74 -11.03
C ALA A 193 10.33 -5.95 -12.43
N HIS A 194 9.74 -7.12 -12.67
CA HIS A 194 9.10 -7.47 -13.92
C HIS A 194 7.95 -6.51 -14.28
N TYR A 195 7.06 -6.24 -13.32
CA TYR A 195 5.94 -5.33 -13.55
C TYR A 195 6.36 -3.87 -13.62
N ARG A 196 7.47 -3.45 -13.01
CA ARG A 196 8.06 -2.12 -13.27
C ARG A 196 8.40 -1.94 -14.74
N GLY A 197 8.97 -2.98 -15.36
CA GLY A 197 9.26 -3.03 -16.79
C GLY A 197 8.01 -2.92 -17.65
N ILE A 198 7.02 -3.81 -17.44
CA ILE A 198 5.81 -3.85 -18.29
C ILE A 198 4.94 -2.60 -18.11
N LEU A 199 4.88 -2.03 -16.90
CA LEU A 199 4.12 -0.81 -16.65
C LEU A 199 4.83 0.46 -17.13
N GLY A 200 6.07 0.36 -17.63
CA GLY A 200 6.84 1.52 -18.10
C GLY A 200 7.18 2.50 -16.97
N VAL A 201 7.38 1.98 -15.75
CA VAL A 201 7.59 2.79 -14.53
C VAL A 201 8.78 3.72 -14.71
N GLN A 202 9.89 3.21 -15.25
CA GLN A 202 11.13 3.96 -15.42
C GLN A 202 11.00 5.16 -16.38
N GLN A 203 9.98 5.17 -17.24
CA GLN A 203 9.73 6.25 -18.20
C GLN A 203 8.64 7.21 -17.69
N ILE A 204 7.51 6.66 -17.23
CA ILE A 204 6.32 7.44 -16.85
C ILE A 204 6.56 8.16 -15.53
N VAL A 205 7.00 7.43 -14.51
CA VAL A 205 6.99 7.90 -13.12
C VAL A 205 7.99 9.05 -12.87
N PRO A 206 9.24 8.99 -13.35
CA PRO A 206 10.18 10.11 -13.20
C PRO A 206 9.67 11.42 -13.80
N ALA A 207 8.98 11.38 -14.94
CA ALA A 207 8.44 12.59 -15.57
C ALA A 207 7.38 13.25 -14.68
N ASP A 208 6.54 12.45 -14.02
CA ASP A 208 5.49 12.94 -13.15
C ASP A 208 5.97 13.39 -11.78
N LEU A 209 6.94 12.68 -11.20
CA LEU A 209 7.60 13.12 -9.97
C LEU A 209 8.31 14.47 -10.17
N LYS A 210 8.95 14.69 -11.32
CA LYS A 210 9.54 15.99 -11.67
C LYS A 210 8.49 17.11 -11.74
N ARG A 211 7.29 16.83 -12.28
CA ARG A 211 6.17 17.80 -12.29
C ARG A 211 5.71 18.17 -10.87
N LEU A 212 5.85 17.24 -9.92
CA LEU A 212 5.58 17.50 -8.49
C LEU A 212 6.76 18.18 -7.77
N GLY A 213 7.84 18.52 -8.49
CA GLY A 213 9.04 19.15 -7.95
C GLY A 213 9.90 18.20 -7.11
N VAL A 214 9.85 16.89 -7.35
CA VAL A 214 10.82 15.93 -6.79
C VAL A 214 12.12 16.04 -7.58
N GLY A 215 13.26 16.05 -6.89
CA GLY A 215 14.58 16.21 -7.50
C GLY A 215 14.94 17.64 -7.92
N ALA A 216 14.08 18.63 -7.66
CA ALA A 216 14.41 20.05 -7.86
C ALA A 216 15.15 20.60 -6.63
N SER A 217 16.37 21.11 -6.83
CA SER A 217 17.11 21.80 -5.77
C SER A 217 16.38 23.09 -5.35
N ALA A 218 16.31 23.36 -4.04
CA ALA A 218 15.59 24.49 -3.45
C ALA A 218 15.97 25.88 -4.02
N LYS A 219 17.12 26.02 -4.71
CA LYS A 219 17.56 27.25 -5.38
C LYS A 219 16.69 27.69 -6.57
N ALA A 220 15.87 26.81 -7.15
CA ALA A 220 15.02 27.16 -8.30
C ALA A 220 13.66 27.77 -7.90
N ALA A 221 13.28 27.74 -6.61
CA ALA A 221 12.00 28.24 -6.12
C ALA A 221 11.98 29.76 -5.86
N GLY A 222 13.13 30.44 -5.93
CA GLY A 222 13.25 31.89 -5.69
C GLY A 222 13.13 32.79 -6.93
N LYS A 223 12.75 32.23 -8.09
CA LYS A 223 12.47 33.00 -9.32
C LYS A 223 11.16 32.55 -9.94
N ARG A 224 10.05 32.84 -9.27
CA ARG A 224 8.74 32.99 -9.91
C ARG A 224 8.00 34.12 -9.22
#